data_AF-A0A0D8XNS3-F1
#
_entry.id   AF-A0A0D8XNS3-F1
#
_cell.length_a   1.000
_cell.length_b   1.000
_cell.length_c   1.000
_cell.angle_alpha   90.00
_cell.angle_beta   90.00
_cell.angle_gamma   90.00
#
_symmetry.space_group_name_H-M   'P 1'
#
loop_
_entity.id
_entity.type
_entity.pdbx_description
1 polymer ?
#
loop_
_entity_poly.entity_id
_entity_poly.type
_entity_poly.pdbx_seq_one_letter_code
_entity_poly.pdbx_strand_id
1 'polypeptide(L)'
;MPKKKGKQSSSAEETPNDVTASGTSSPHLMKKLQKVSAYERAKKIYEKIQYEKAQEKAIRLQERERKQELLKMRVRAKRKRNKTLRRCNKKGQPNLNAQVEIILGKLEKEKK
;
A
#
# COMPACT_ATOMS: atom_id res chain seq x y z
N MET A 1 23.69 10.97 22.12
CA MET A 1 24.10 10.00 21.08
C MET A 1 23.63 8.60 21.47
N PRO A 2 22.68 7.97 20.76
CA PRO A 2 22.42 6.54 20.88
C PRO A 2 23.26 5.77 19.85
N LYS A 3 24.00 4.77 20.35
CA LYS A 3 24.92 3.93 19.58
C LYS A 3 24.17 2.93 18.69
N LYS A 4 24.54 2.94 17.41
CA LYS A 4 24.26 1.94 16.37
C LYS A 4 24.85 0.58 16.78
N LYS A 5 24.02 -0.46 16.89
CA LYS A 5 24.37 -1.89 16.78
C LYS A 5 23.08 -2.60 16.34
N GLY A 6 23.00 -3.50 15.38
CA GLY A 6 23.98 -4.21 14.57
C GLY A 6 23.14 -5.33 13.96
N LYS A 7 22.86 -5.22 12.66
CA LYS A 7 22.00 -6.12 11.89
C LYS A 7 22.76 -7.43 11.69
N GLN A 8 22.32 -8.52 12.31
CA GLN A 8 22.80 -9.87 12.00
C GLN A 8 21.79 -10.53 11.07
N SER A 9 22.19 -10.69 9.81
CA SER A 9 21.54 -11.55 8.82
C SER A 9 22.52 -12.69 8.52
N SER A 10 22.32 -13.85 9.15
CA SER A 10 22.99 -15.10 8.79
C SER A 10 22.16 -15.80 7.73
N SER A 11 22.57 -15.66 6.46
CA SER A 11 22.15 -16.53 5.36
C SER A 11 23.01 -17.78 5.45
N ALA A 12 22.49 -18.83 6.08
CA ALA A 12 23.09 -20.17 6.00
C ALA A 12 22.66 -20.81 4.67
N GLU A 13 23.66 -21.30 3.95
CA GLU A 13 23.53 -22.11 2.75
C GLU A 13 22.88 -23.46 3.08
N GLU A 14 21.92 -23.91 2.26
CA GLU A 14 21.59 -25.33 2.15
C GLU A 14 21.27 -25.67 0.68
N THR A 15 22.18 -26.40 0.05
CA THR A 15 21.94 -27.23 -1.13
C THR A 15 21.37 -28.58 -0.69
N PRO A 16 20.39 -29.17 -1.38
CA PRO A 16 20.20 -30.62 -1.35
C PRO A 16 20.70 -31.24 -2.66
N ASN A 17 21.74 -32.06 -2.51
CA ASN A 17 22.13 -33.09 -3.47
C ASN A 17 21.04 -34.16 -3.52
N ASP A 18 20.57 -34.53 -4.72
CA ASP A 18 19.95 -35.83 -4.94
C ASP A 18 20.63 -36.52 -6.12
N VAL A 19 21.25 -37.66 -5.80
CA VAL A 19 22.03 -38.50 -6.70
C VAL A 19 21.24 -39.81 -6.81
N THR A 20 20.45 -39.96 -7.88
CA THR A 20 19.93 -41.28 -8.26
C THR A 20 20.48 -41.64 -9.64
N ALA A 21 21.49 -42.50 -9.66
CA ALA A 21 22.05 -43.07 -10.87
C ALA A 21 21.17 -44.25 -11.33
N SER A 22 20.67 -44.21 -12.56
CA SER A 22 20.38 -45.43 -13.32
C SER A 22 20.38 -45.13 -14.84
N GLY A 23 21.07 -45.97 -15.60
CA GLY A 23 20.89 -46.08 -17.06
C GLY A 23 22.07 -45.61 -17.92
N THR A 24 23.03 -46.50 -18.16
CA THR A 24 23.96 -46.38 -19.30
C THR A 24 23.23 -46.64 -20.61
N SER A 25 22.97 -45.59 -21.41
CA SER A 25 22.88 -45.71 -22.87
C SER A 25 23.12 -44.36 -23.57
N SER A 26 24.21 -44.32 -24.35
CA SER A 26 24.54 -43.39 -25.45
C SER A 26 24.54 -41.85 -25.20
N PRO A 27 25.71 -41.18 -25.25
CA PRO A 27 25.83 -39.73 -25.06
C PRO A 27 25.46 -38.87 -26.28
N HIS A 28 24.94 -39.46 -27.37
CA HIS A 28 24.78 -38.78 -28.66
C HIS A 28 23.36 -38.47 -29.13
N LEU A 29 22.31 -38.76 -28.34
CA LEU A 29 20.96 -38.26 -28.62
C LEU A 29 20.73 -36.91 -27.92
N MET A 30 21.46 -35.93 -28.42
CA MET A 30 21.03 -34.54 -28.63
C MET A 30 19.91 -34.06 -27.71
N LYS A 31 20.34 -33.62 -26.52
CA LYS A 31 19.68 -32.62 -25.65
C LYS A 31 19.22 -31.41 -26.47
N LYS A 32 18.12 -31.52 -27.20
CA LYS A 32 17.36 -30.37 -27.73
C LYS A 32 16.19 -30.12 -26.78
N LEU A 33 16.50 -29.85 -25.50
CA LEU A 33 15.62 -28.94 -24.76
C LEU A 33 15.60 -27.67 -25.59
N GLN A 34 14.45 -27.35 -26.19
CA GLN A 34 14.29 -26.10 -26.93
C GLN A 34 14.61 -24.96 -25.95
N LYS A 35 15.83 -24.43 -26.06
CA LYS A 35 16.27 -23.28 -25.29
C LYS A 35 15.40 -22.14 -25.79
N VAL A 36 14.38 -21.79 -25.01
CA VAL A 36 13.57 -20.58 -25.20
C VAL A 36 14.52 -19.47 -25.62
N SER A 37 14.24 -18.77 -26.72
CA SER A 37 15.20 -17.78 -27.23
C SER A 37 15.44 -16.72 -26.16
N ALA A 38 16.66 -16.17 -26.10
CA ALA A 38 16.94 -15.06 -25.18
C ALA A 38 15.93 -13.92 -25.36
N TYR A 39 15.48 -13.71 -26.59
CA TYR A 39 14.42 -12.77 -26.94
C TYR A 39 13.08 -13.09 -26.29
N GLU A 40 12.63 -14.35 -26.34
CA GLU A 40 11.36 -14.78 -25.75
C GLU A 40 11.37 -14.65 -24.23
N ARG A 41 12.52 -14.94 -23.59
CA ARG A 41 12.71 -14.69 -22.15
C ARG A 41 12.61 -13.20 -21.85
N ALA A 42 13.27 -12.35 -22.63
CA ALA A 42 13.23 -10.90 -22.46
C ALA A 42 11.82 -10.35 -22.66
N LYS A 43 11.08 -10.84 -23.66
CA LYS A 43 9.67 -10.46 -23.92
C LYS A 43 8.77 -10.78 -22.72
N LYS A 44 8.86 -12.00 -22.18
CA LYS A 44 8.07 -12.39 -20.99
C LYS A 44 8.39 -11.52 -19.77
N ILE A 45 9.67 -11.19 -19.55
CA ILE A 45 10.08 -10.30 -18.45
C ILE A 45 9.53 -8.89 -18.67
N TYR A 46 9.61 -8.37 -19.89
CA TYR A 46 9.09 -7.06 -20.23
C TYR A 46 7.58 -6.96 -19.98
N GLU A 47 6.81 -7.95 -20.44
CA GLU A 47 5.36 -8.01 -20.22
C GLU A 47 5.03 -8.05 -18.72
N LYS A 48 5.77 -8.83 -17.93
CA LYS A 48 5.61 -8.88 -16.47
C LYS A 48 5.88 -7.52 -15.82
N ILE A 49 6.97 -6.84 -16.19
CA ILE A 49 7.31 -5.52 -15.67
C ILE A 49 6.23 -4.49 -16.04
N GLN A 50 5.70 -4.54 -17.26
CA GLN A 50 4.63 -3.62 -17.68
C GLN A 50 3.35 -3.85 -16.88
N TYR A 51 2.99 -5.11 -16.65
CA TYR A 51 1.84 -5.46 -15.81
C TYR A 51 2.02 -4.96 -14.36
N GLU A 52 3.19 -5.21 -13.75
CA GLU A 52 3.50 -4.74 -12.40
C GLU A 52 3.45 -3.21 -12.30
N LYS A 53 3.99 -2.48 -13.28
CA LYS A 53 3.91 -1.01 -13.35
C LYS A 53 2.46 -0.52 -13.45
N ALA A 54 1.63 -1.19 -14.24
CA ALA A 54 0.22 -0.83 -14.38
C ALA A 54 -0.53 -1.03 -13.06
N GLN A 55 -0.31 -2.17 -12.39
CA GLN A 55 -0.88 -2.45 -11.08
C GLN A 55 -0.42 -1.45 -10.02
N GLU A 56 0.87 -1.15 -9.95
CA GLU A 56 1.40 -0.17 -9.01
C GLU A 56 0.81 1.23 -9.25
N LYS A 57 0.67 1.63 -10.53
CA LYS A 57 0.03 2.90 -10.88
C LYS A 57 -1.43 2.95 -10.43
N ALA A 58 -2.18 1.86 -10.60
CA ALA A 58 -3.57 1.76 -10.17
C ALA A 58 -3.68 1.88 -8.63
N ILE A 59 -2.85 1.16 -7.88
CA ILE A 59 -2.82 1.23 -6.40
C ILE A 59 -2.49 2.65 -5.94
N ARG A 60 -1.44 3.26 -6.49
CA ARG A 60 -1.05 4.63 -6.15
C ARG A 60 -2.16 5.65 -6.45
N LEU A 61 -2.92 5.46 -7.52
CA LEU A 61 -4.05 6.35 -7.86
C LEU A 61 -5.16 6.20 -6.83
N GLN A 62 -5.57 4.97 -6.51
CA GLN A 62 -6.59 4.71 -5.49
C GLN A 62 -6.18 5.26 -4.11
N GLU A 63 -4.92 5.11 -3.71
CA GLU A 63 -4.43 5.68 -2.46
C GLU A 63 -4.51 7.20 -2.44
N ARG A 64 -4.19 7.87 -3.56
CA ARG A 64 -4.32 9.32 -3.69
C ARG A 64 -5.78 9.75 -3.59
N GLU A 65 -6.69 9.05 -4.27
CA GLU A 65 -8.12 9.33 -4.22
C GLU A 65 -8.65 9.19 -2.80
N ARG A 66 -8.35 8.07 -2.10
CA ARG A 66 -8.71 7.86 -0.70
C ARG A 66 -8.18 8.98 0.21
N LYS A 67 -6.91 9.36 0.04
CA LYS A 67 -6.31 10.48 0.81
C LYS A 67 -7.05 11.80 0.54
N GLN A 68 -7.36 12.10 -0.72
CA GLN A 68 -8.09 13.30 -1.10
C GLN A 68 -9.52 13.30 -0.55
N GLU A 69 -10.22 12.17 -0.55
CA GLU A 69 -11.55 12.03 0.02
C GLU A 69 -11.55 12.26 1.52
N LEU A 70 -10.62 11.65 2.26
CA LEU A 70 -10.45 11.88 3.70
C LEU A 70 -10.18 13.36 4.01
N LEU A 71 -9.33 14.01 3.20
CA LEU A 71 -9.07 15.46 3.33
C LEU A 71 -10.33 16.29 3.05
N LYS A 72 -11.06 16.00 1.98
CA LYS A 72 -12.33 16.68 1.65
C LYS A 72 -13.34 16.54 2.79
N MET A 73 -13.48 15.33 3.34
CA MET A 73 -14.36 15.07 4.47
C MET A 73 -13.95 15.85 5.72
N ARG A 74 -12.65 15.88 6.05
CA ARG A 74 -12.11 16.65 7.17
C ARG A 74 -12.36 18.15 7.00
N VAL A 75 -12.10 18.70 5.82
CA VAL A 75 -12.33 20.11 5.50
C VAL A 75 -13.81 20.46 5.59
N ARG A 76 -14.69 19.62 5.03
CA ARG A 76 -16.15 19.80 5.12
C ARG A 76 -16.63 19.80 6.57
N ALA A 77 -16.17 18.86 7.38
CA ALA A 77 -16.50 18.78 8.80
C ALA A 77 -16.01 20.02 9.57
N LYS A 78 -14.77 20.46 9.31
CA LYS A 78 -14.20 21.68 9.89
C LYS A 78 -15.02 22.92 9.52
N ARG A 79 -15.40 23.05 8.25
CA ARG A 79 -16.23 24.18 7.76
C ARG A 79 -17.61 24.19 8.42
N LYS A 80 -18.27 23.02 8.53
CA LYS A 80 -19.58 22.90 9.21
C LYS A 80 -19.48 23.32 10.67
N ARG A 81 -18.50 22.81 11.40
CA ARG A 81 -18.24 23.18 12.81
C ARG A 81 -17.99 24.67 12.96
N ASN A 82 -17.10 25.24 12.14
CA ASN A 82 -16.78 26.67 12.19
C ASN A 82 -18.00 27.55 11.88
N LYS A 83 -18.87 27.13 10.95
CA LYS A 83 -20.12 27.84 10.66
C LYS A 83 -21.03 27.89 11.89
N THR A 84 -21.14 26.78 12.62
CA THR A 84 -21.93 26.72 13.85
C THR A 84 -21.32 27.57 14.97
N LEU A 85 -19.99 27.54 15.15
CA LEU A 85 -19.30 28.36 16.16
C LEU A 85 -19.37 29.86 15.89
N ARG A 86 -19.48 30.26 14.62
CA ARG A 86 -19.68 31.66 14.23
C ARG A 86 -21.11 32.17 14.46
N ARG A 87 -22.05 31.31 14.87
CA ARG A 87 -23.40 31.75 15.19
C ARG A 87 -23.36 32.54 16.49
N CYS A 88 -23.77 33.80 16.40
CA CYS A 88 -23.95 34.68 17.53
C CYS A 88 -25.45 34.92 17.80
N ASN A 89 -25.76 35.33 19.03
CA ASN A 89 -27.09 35.82 19.39
C ASN A 89 -27.30 37.26 18.86
N LYS A 90 -28.50 37.82 19.06
CA LYS A 90 -28.82 39.21 18.65
C LYS A 90 -27.88 40.26 19.26
N LYS A 91 -27.26 39.96 20.41
CA LYS A 91 -26.29 40.82 21.12
C LYS A 91 -24.83 40.58 20.67
N GLY A 92 -24.61 39.78 19.62
CA GLY A 92 -23.28 39.49 19.08
C GLY A 92 -22.46 38.47 19.88
N GLN A 93 -22.98 37.95 21.00
CA GLN A 93 -22.27 36.96 21.82
C GLN A 93 -22.37 35.55 21.20
N PRO A 94 -21.38 34.68 21.45
CA PRO A 94 -21.41 33.30 20.98
C PRO A 94 -22.68 32.57 21.43
N ASN A 95 -23.34 31.83 20.53
CA ASN A 95 -24.52 31.06 20.89
C ASN A 95 -24.11 29.78 21.64
N LEU A 96 -24.53 29.66 22.91
CA LEU A 96 -24.21 28.51 23.77
C LEU A 96 -24.81 27.21 23.24
N ASN A 97 -26.09 27.22 22.85
CA ASN A 97 -26.79 26.03 22.37
C ASN A 97 -26.10 25.46 21.12
N ALA A 98 -25.67 26.34 20.21
CA ALA A 98 -24.92 25.95 19.02
C ALA A 98 -23.56 25.28 19.36
N GLN A 99 -22.91 25.69 20.45
CA GLN A 99 -21.68 25.07 20.92
C GLN A 99 -21.96 23.71 21.58
N VAL A 100 -23.02 23.62 22.39
CA VAL A 100 -23.46 22.38 23.03
C VAL A 100 -23.78 21.31 21.97
N GLU A 101 -24.47 21.65 20.89
CA GLU A 101 -24.72 20.73 19.76
C GLU A 101 -23.43 20.12 19.19
N ILE A 102 -22.36 20.91 19.08
CA ILE A 102 -21.06 20.41 18.59
C ILE A 102 -20.44 19.43 19.58
N ILE A 103 -20.55 19.71 20.88
CA ILE A 103 -20.00 18.86 21.94
C ILE A 103 -20.76 17.55 22.00
N LEU A 104 -22.10 17.58 22.00
CA LEU A 104 -22.94 16.40 21.97
C LEU A 104 -22.62 15.51 20.75
N GLY A 105 -22.52 16.12 19.57
CA GLY A 105 -22.15 15.39 18.36
C GLY A 105 -20.70 14.86 18.32
N LYS A 106 -19.82 15.28 19.23
CA LYS A 106 -18.51 14.63 19.45
C LYS A 106 -18.65 13.43 20.38
N LEU A 107 -19.36 13.59 21.49
CA LEU A 107 -19.61 12.51 22.46
C LEU A 107 -20.35 11.33 21.81
N GLU A 108 -21.34 11.60 20.96
CA GLU A 108 -22.05 10.55 20.21
C GLU A 108 -21.14 9.77 19.26
N LYS A 109 -20.10 10.42 18.70
CA LYS A 109 -19.13 9.76 17.82
C LYS A 109 -18.09 8.98 18.60
N GLU A 110 -17.75 9.40 19.80
CA GLU A 110 -16.83 8.68 20.69
C GLU A 110 -17.50 7.44 21.30
N LYS A 111 -18.83 7.45 21.45
CA LYS A 111 -19.63 6.31 21.92
C LYS A 111 -19.95 5.27 20.85
N LYS A 112 -19.74 5.58 19.57
CA LYS A 112 -19.97 4.68 18.43
C LYS A 112 -18.67 4.07 17.94
#